data_AF-A0A7R9ZNB7-F1
#
_entry.id   AF-A0A7R9ZNB7-F1
#
_cell.length_a   1.000
_cell.length_b   1.000
_cell.length_c   1.000
_cell.angle_alpha   90.00
_cell.angle_beta   90.00
_cell.angle_gamma   90.00
#
_symmetry.space_group_name_H-M   'P 1'
#
loop_
_entity.id
_entity.type
_entity.pdbx_description
1 polymer ?
#
loop_
_entity_poly.entity_id
_entity_poly.type
_entity_poly.pdbx_seq_one_letter_code
_entity_poly.pdbx_strand_id
1 'polypeptide(L)'
;DYRKLICRPKDVEYKVMEYHDPIEQLVETDWMQFQGQTLEDVKKSSDNRKDKKAGKGADASSEQPEQQQVLIAVAVEFTLPSSSYATIALRELMKRPTS
;
A
#
# COMPACT_ATOMS: atom_id res chain seq x y z
N ASP A 1 -1.90 15.61 33.06
CA ASP A 1 -1.63 15.20 31.68
C ASP A 1 -2.85 15.56 30.84
N TYR A 2 -2.67 16.26 29.71
CA TYR A 2 -3.78 16.76 28.89
C TYR A 2 -3.64 16.26 27.46
N ARG A 3 -4.73 15.72 26.90
CA ARG A 3 -4.77 15.22 25.52
C ARG A 3 -5.80 15.98 24.70
N LYS A 4 -5.44 16.31 23.47
CA LYS A 4 -6.37 16.92 22.52
C LYS A 4 -7.45 15.91 22.14
N LEU A 5 -8.71 16.35 22.13
CA LEU A 5 -9.84 15.52 21.72
C LEU A 5 -9.97 15.43 20.20
N ILE A 6 -9.68 16.53 19.51
CA ILE A 6 -9.76 16.63 18.05
C ILE A 6 -8.39 17.08 17.53
N CYS A 7 -7.87 16.34 16.54
CA CYS A 7 -6.63 16.64 15.85
C CYS A 7 -6.93 16.82 14.37
N ARG A 8 -6.44 17.92 13.78
CA ARG A 8 -6.46 18.13 12.33
C ARG A 8 -5.10 17.72 11.76
N PRO A 9 -5.04 16.75 10.83
CA PRO A 9 -3.80 16.42 10.13
C PRO A 9 -3.28 17.62 9.34
N LYS A 10 -1.95 17.73 9.23
CA LYS A 10 -1.28 18.74 8.38
C LYS A 10 -0.80 18.07 7.09
N ASP A 11 -0.57 18.90 6.06
CA ASP A 11 0.09 18.50 4.82
C ASP A 11 -0.58 17.27 4.19
N VAL A 12 -1.90 17.36 4.02
CA VAL A 12 -2.71 16.25 3.52
C VAL A 12 -2.64 16.22 2.00
N GLU A 13 -2.05 15.16 1.47
CA GLU A 13 -1.99 14.87 0.04
C GLU A 13 -2.55 13.48 -0.24
N TYR A 14 -3.12 13.28 -1.43
CA TYR A 14 -3.61 11.97 -1.83
C TYR A 14 -3.46 11.74 -3.34
N LYS A 15 -3.29 10.47 -3.71
CA LYS A 15 -3.23 10.03 -5.09
C LYS A 15 -4.04 8.76 -5.26
N VAL A 16 -4.96 8.76 -6.22
CA VAL A 16 -5.71 7.58 -6.63
C VAL A 16 -4.90 6.83 -7.67
N MET A 17 -4.75 5.53 -7.50
CA MET A 17 -3.93 4.67 -8.36
C MET A 17 -4.69 3.40 -8.70
N GLU A 18 -4.52 2.94 -9.94
CA GLU A 18 -5.01 1.63 -10.38
C GLU A 18 -3.90 0.60 -10.22
N TYR A 19 -4.26 -0.61 -9.83
CA TYR A 19 -3.33 -1.72 -9.67
C TYR A 19 -4.00 -3.04 -10.07
N HIS A 20 -3.16 -4.02 -10.42
CA HIS A 20 -3.64 -5.30 -10.95
C HIS A 20 -3.26 -6.50 -10.08
N ASP A 21 -2.24 -6.36 -9.22
CA ASP A 21 -1.78 -7.41 -8.30
C ASP A 21 -1.89 -6.91 -6.85
N PRO A 22 -2.59 -7.63 -5.94
CA PRO A 22 -2.70 -7.26 -4.53
C PRO A 22 -1.39 -7.10 -3.78
N ILE A 23 -0.31 -7.71 -4.26
CA ILE A 23 1.02 -7.68 -3.62
C ILE A 23 1.91 -6.58 -4.26
N GLU A 24 1.41 -5.90 -5.30
CA GLU A 24 2.13 -4.83 -5.97
C GLU A 24 2.41 -3.66 -5.02
N GLN A 25 3.66 -3.22 -4.98
CA GLN A 25 4.05 -2.06 -4.20
C GLN A 25 3.71 -0.77 -4.96
N LEU A 26 2.94 0.11 -4.31
CA LEU A 26 2.42 1.35 -4.93
C LEU A 26 3.19 2.62 -4.55
N VAL A 27 3.98 2.57 -3.47
CA VAL A 27 4.73 3.70 -2.92
C VAL A 27 6.19 3.29 -2.70
N GLU A 28 7.12 4.21 -2.94
CA GLU A 28 8.54 3.99 -2.67
C GLU A 28 8.79 3.81 -1.16
N THR A 29 9.66 2.86 -0.81
CA THR A 29 10.08 2.66 0.57
C THR A 29 11.43 3.31 0.83
N ASP A 30 11.71 3.65 2.08
CA ASP A 30 13.01 4.17 2.52
C ASP A 30 14.18 3.29 2.09
N TRP A 31 13.96 1.97 2.07
CA TRP A 31 14.97 1.00 1.61
C TRP A 31 15.27 1.12 0.12
N MET A 32 14.25 1.33 -0.72
CA MET A 32 14.44 1.55 -2.15
C MET A 32 15.20 2.84 -2.41
N GLN A 33 14.85 3.90 -1.68
CA GLN A 33 15.55 5.18 -1.76
C GLN A 33 17.02 5.04 -1.37
N PHE A 34 17.33 4.28 -0.32
CA PHE A 34 18.70 3.99 0.08
C PHE A 34 19.49 3.22 -1.00
N GLN A 35 18.84 2.31 -1.72
CA GLN A 35 19.45 1.53 -2.80
C GLN A 35 19.45 2.26 -4.16
N GLY A 36 18.85 3.45 -4.25
CA GLY A 36 18.66 4.17 -5.52
C GLY A 36 17.78 3.40 -6.53
N GLN A 37 16.91 2.52 -6.05
CA GLN A 37 15.96 1.78 -6.88
C GLN A 37 14.64 2.53 -6.95
N THR A 38 14.03 2.57 -8.14
CA THR A 38 12.70 3.15 -8.35
C THR A 38 11.62 2.08 -8.32
N LEU A 39 10.36 2.48 -8.17
CA LEU A 39 9.21 1.56 -8.31
C LEU A 39 9.25 0.77 -9.63
N GLU A 40 9.74 1.37 -10.71
CA GLU A 40 9.83 0.69 -12.01
C GLU A 40 10.83 -0.47 -11.99
N ASP A 41 11.94 -0.34 -11.26
CA ASP A 41 12.98 -1.37 -11.20
C ASP A 41 12.51 -2.60 -10.42
N VAL A 42 11.67 -2.38 -9.41
CA VAL A 42 11.02 -3.42 -8.62
C VAL A 42 9.99 -4.18 -9.47
N LYS A 43 9.17 -3.45 -10.25
CA LYS A 43 8.21 -4.05 -11.19
C LYS A 43 8.91 -4.89 -12.27
N LYS A 44 10.02 -4.40 -12.83
CA LYS A 44 10.83 -5.16 -13.80
C LYS A 44 11.41 -6.44 -13.16
N SER A 45 11.78 -6.37 -11.89
CA SER A 45 12.35 -7.51 -11.14
C SER A 45 11.31 -8.57 -10.77
N SER A 46 10.06 -8.17 -10.49
CA SER A 46 8.97 -9.11 -10.20
C SER A 46 8.48 -9.83 -11.45
N ASP A 47 8.45 -9.15 -12.60
CA ASP A 47 8.06 -9.75 -13.88
C ASP A 47 9.06 -10.83 -14.33
N ASN A 48 10.36 -10.55 -14.20
CA ASN A 48 11.43 -11.51 -14.51
C ASN A 48 11.46 -12.77 -13.61
N ARG A 49 10.80 -12.73 -12.43
CA ARG A 49 10.70 -13.89 -11.53
C ARG A 49 9.52 -14.80 -11.83
N LYS A 50 8.48 -14.34 -12.53
CA LYS A 50 7.34 -15.19 -12.89
C LYS A 50 7.76 -16.37 -13.79
N ASP A 51 8.76 -16.19 -14.64
CA ASP A 51 9.27 -17.28 -15.51
C ASP A 51 10.21 -18.30 -14.82
N LYS A 52 10.69 -18.04 -13.59
CA LYS A 52 11.66 -18.92 -12.90
C LYS A 52 11.13 -19.65 -11.66
N LYS A 53 9.84 -19.55 -11.35
CA LYS A 53 9.24 -20.20 -10.17
C LYS A 53 8.31 -21.37 -10.51
N ALA A 54 8.63 -22.17 -11.53
CA ALA A 54 8.17 -23.57 -11.63
C ALA A 54 9.07 -24.45 -10.73
N GLY A 55 8.93 -24.34 -9.41
CA GLY A 55 9.83 -25.04 -8.50
C GLY A 55 9.51 -24.88 -7.01
N LYS A 56 8.49 -25.62 -6.56
CA LYS A 56 8.33 -26.20 -5.22
C LYS A 56 7.99 -25.25 -4.05
N GLY A 57 6.74 -25.35 -3.59
CA GLY A 57 6.27 -24.82 -2.30
C GLY A 57 4.78 -24.49 -2.32
N ALA A 58 3.95 -25.49 -2.06
CA ALA A 58 2.49 -25.40 -2.03
C ALA A 58 1.98 -24.63 -0.80
N ASP A 59 1.16 -23.60 -1.03
CA ASP A 59 -0.13 -23.45 -0.35
C ASP A 59 -1.10 -22.73 -1.31
N ALA A 60 -2.34 -23.18 -1.28
CA ALA A 60 -3.31 -23.14 -2.36
C ALA A 60 -4.14 -21.86 -2.38
N SER A 61 -4.12 -21.16 -3.51
CA SER A 61 -5.34 -20.54 -4.08
C SER A 61 -5.24 -20.64 -5.59
N SER A 62 -6.22 -21.33 -6.17
CA SER A 62 -6.36 -21.78 -7.55
C SER A 62 -6.22 -20.70 -8.61
N GLU A 63 -5.45 -21.02 -9.66
CA GLU A 63 -5.44 -20.35 -10.95
C GLU A 63 -6.68 -20.77 -11.78
N GLN A 64 -7.58 -19.83 -12.06
CA GLN A 64 -8.35 -19.81 -13.32
C GLN A 64 -7.89 -18.60 -14.15
N PRO A 65 -8.22 -18.49 -15.46
CA PRO A 65 -7.84 -17.32 -16.25
C PRO A 65 -8.80 -16.18 -15.90
N GLU A 66 -8.57 -15.55 -14.76
CA GLU A 66 -9.41 -14.49 -14.20
C GLU A 66 -9.20 -13.21 -15.03
N GLN A 67 -10.29 -12.60 -15.50
CA GLN A 67 -10.28 -11.24 -16.06
C GLN A 67 -9.49 -10.34 -15.11
N GLN A 68 -8.40 -9.72 -15.59
CA GLN A 68 -7.50 -8.92 -14.76
C GLN A 68 -8.30 -7.81 -14.08
N GLN A 69 -8.74 -8.02 -12.84
CA GLN A 69 -9.60 -7.09 -12.13
C GLN A 69 -8.77 -5.84 -11.85
N VAL A 70 -9.21 -4.70 -12.40
CA VAL A 70 -8.61 -3.41 -12.09
C VAL A 70 -9.06 -3.03 -10.69
N LEU A 71 -8.11 -2.96 -9.77
CA LEU A 71 -8.34 -2.55 -8.39
C LEU A 71 -7.91 -1.10 -8.21
N ILE A 72 -8.56 -0.40 -7.29
CA ILE A 72 -8.30 1.03 -7.02
C ILE A 72 -7.74 1.16 -5.60
N ALA A 73 -6.62 1.87 -5.50
CA ALA A 73 -5.98 2.23 -4.26
C ALA A 73 -5.93 3.76 -4.09
N VAL A 74 -5.82 4.20 -2.84
CA VAL A 74 -5.58 5.61 -2.49
C VAL A 74 -4.32 5.67 -1.63
N ALA A 75 -3.26 6.26 -2.18
CA ALA A 75 -2.09 6.64 -1.41
C ALA A 75 -2.39 7.97 -0.71
N VAL A 76 -2.13 8.04 0.59
CA VAL A 76 -2.35 9.24 1.41
C VAL A 76 -1.09 9.61 2.15
N GLU A 77 -0.79 10.90 2.16
CA GLU A 77 0.30 11.49 2.93
C GLU A 77 -0.30 12.53 3.87
N PHE A 78 0.09 12.49 5.14
CA PHE A 78 -0.32 13.47 6.13
C PHE A 78 0.56 13.41 7.38
N THR A 79 0.71 14.55 8.04
CA THR A 79 1.43 14.66 9.31
C THR A 79 0.47 14.69 10.49
N LEU A 80 0.75 13.89 11.51
CA LEU A 80 -0.01 13.86 12.77
C LEU A 80 0.80 14.42 13.95
N PRO A 81 0.14 15.09 14.92
CA PRO A 81 0.79 15.50 16.15
C PRO A 81 1.09 14.27 17.03
N SER A 82 1.97 14.47 18.01
CA SER A 82 2.32 13.43 18.99
C SER A 82 1.08 12.81 19.64
N SER A 83 1.18 11.51 19.92
CA SER A 83 0.09 10.74 20.55
C SER A 83 -1.22 10.73 19.74
N SER A 84 -1.14 10.77 18.40
CA SER A 84 -2.27 10.58 17.48
C SER A 84 -2.08 9.30 16.65
N TYR A 85 -3.18 8.63 16.28
CA TYR A 85 -3.14 7.37 15.53
C TYR A 85 -3.68 7.56 14.10
N ALA A 86 -2.89 7.18 13.10
CA ALA A 86 -3.28 7.22 11.68
C ALA A 86 -4.54 6.41 11.41
N THR A 87 -4.69 5.26 12.07
CA THR A 87 -5.87 4.38 11.94
C THR A 87 -7.17 5.08 12.35
N ILE A 88 -7.14 6.00 13.32
CA ILE A 88 -8.33 6.77 13.73
C ILE A 88 -8.70 7.81 12.66
N ALA A 89 -7.72 8.44 12.02
CA ALA A 89 -7.97 9.34 10.89
C ALA A 89 -8.58 8.58 9.71
N LEU A 90 -8.05 7.40 9.37
CA LEU A 90 -8.58 6.55 8.30
C LEU A 90 -9.98 6.02 8.61
N ARG A 91 -10.24 5.64 9.87
CA ARG A 91 -11.57 5.22 10.33
C ARG A 91 -12.61 6.32 10.07
N GLU A 92 -12.27 7.56 10.44
CA GLU A 92 -13.15 8.72 10.26
C GLU A 92 -13.32 9.10 8.78
N LEU A 93 -12.29 8.90 7.96
CA LEU A 93 -12.36 9.09 6.51
C LEU A 93 -13.26 8.05 5.84
N MET A 94 -13.06 6.77 6.15
CA MET A 94 -13.76 5.65 5.50
C MET A 94 -15.14 5.36 6.11
N LYS A 95 -15.46 5.95 7.27
CA LYS A 95 -16.67 5.68 8.05
C LYS A 95 -16.88 4.19 8.38
N ARG A 96 -15.79 3.44 8.52
CA ARG A 96 -15.79 1.99 8.79
C ARG A 96 -15.03 1.69 10.08
N PRO A 97 -15.44 0.69 10.89
CA PRO A 97 -14.69 0.27 12.06
C PRO A 97 -13.36 -0.41 11.68
N THR A 98 -12.36 -0.31 12.55
CA THR A 98 -11.17 -1.17 12.51
C THR A 98 -11.57 -2.53 13.08
N SER A 99 -11.59 -3.58 12.25
CA SER A 99 -11.92 -4.96 12.65
C SER A 99 -10.71 -5.72 13.18
#